data_AF-A0A560KGK0-F1
#
_entry.id   AF-A0A560KGK0-F1
#
_cell.length_a   1.000
_cell.length_b   1.000
_cell.length_c   1.000
_cell.angle_alpha   90.00
_cell.angle_beta   90.00
_cell.angle_gamma   90.00
#
_symmetry.space_group_name_H-M   'P 1'
#
loop_
_entity.id
_entity.type
_entity.pdbx_description
1 polymer ?
#
loop_
_entity_poly.entity_id
_entity_poly.type
_entity_poly.pdbx_seq_one_letter_code
_entity_poly.pdbx_strand_id
1 'polypeptide(L)' 'MARIIVIERGPGGLWAAHDSAGLIGGTFTERRAAVTFATFQPDHPTVLLRAGWAGPAGAKARAAAAPFPSTRF' A
#
# COMPACT_ATOMS: atom_id res chain seq x y z
N MET A 1 -0.97 -14.47 -15.70
CA MET A 1 -0.26 -14.37 -14.41
C MET A 1 -1.18 -13.66 -13.44
N ALA A 2 -1.49 -14.25 -12.30
CA ALA A 2 -2.32 -13.58 -11.29
C ALA A 2 -1.50 -12.48 -10.62
N ARG A 3 -1.97 -11.23 -10.71
CA ARG A 3 -1.35 -10.10 -10.02
C ARG A 3 -1.82 -10.08 -8.57
N ILE A 4 -0.93 -9.72 -7.66
CA ILE A 4 -1.24 -9.59 -6.24
C ILE A 4 -1.09 -8.13 -5.86
N ILE A 5 -2.14 -7.54 -5.29
CA ILE A 5 -2.10 -6.19 -4.75
C ILE A 5 -2.18 -6.29 -3.23
N VAL A 6 -1.19 -5.71 -2.56
CA VAL A 6 -1.13 -5.61 -1.11
C VAL A 6 -1.63 -4.23 -0.70
N ILE A 7 -2.56 -4.22 0.25
CA ILE A 7 -3.06 -3.02 0.88
C ILE A 7 -2.51 -2.95 2.29
N GLU A 8 -1.79 -1.89 2.58
CA GLU A 8 -1.18 -1.67 3.88
C GLU A 8 -1.43 -0.26 4.40
N ARG A 9 -1.36 -0.11 5.73
CA ARG A 9 -1.49 1.19 6.38
C ARG A 9 -0.10 1.78 6.63
N GLY A 10 0.18 2.93 6.00
CA GLY A 10 1.44 3.64 6.10
C GLY A 10 1.55 4.57 7.33
N PRO A 11 2.76 5.09 7.60
CA PRO A 11 2.97 6.13 8.61
C PRO A 11 2.22 7.40 8.20
N GLY A 12 1.29 7.86 9.04
CA GLY A 12 0.32 8.91 8.70
C GLY A 12 -1.12 8.42 8.58
N GLY A 13 -1.34 7.10 8.72
CA GLY A 13 -2.67 6.52 8.82
C GLY A 13 -3.40 6.31 7.49
N LEU A 14 -2.75 6.69 6.38
CA LEU A 14 -3.20 6.45 5.01
C LEU A 14 -2.98 4.99 4.62
N TRP A 15 -3.81 4.50 3.71
CA TRP A 15 -3.75 3.18 3.11
C TRP A 15 -3.10 3.28 1.74
N ALA A 16 -2.15 2.40 1.44
CA ALA A 16 -1.52 2.33 0.13
C ALA A 16 -1.82 0.97 -0.50
N ALA A 17 -2.14 0.97 -1.80
CA ALA A 17 -2.18 -0.24 -2.60
C ALA A 17 -0.85 -0.35 -3.37
N HIS A 18 -0.18 -1.49 -3.31
CA HIS A 18 1.06 -1.71 -4.05
C HIS A 18 1.17 -3.17 -4.52
N ASP A 19 1.92 -3.41 -5.59
CA ASP A 19 2.30 -4.74 -6.08
C ASP A 19 3.84 -4.86 -6.17
N SER A 20 4.32 -5.86 -6.91
CA SER A 20 5.75 -6.06 -7.18
C SER A 20 6.40 -4.95 -8.02
N ALA A 21 5.62 -4.17 -8.77
CA ALA A 21 6.11 -3.03 -9.54
C ALA A 21 6.12 -1.72 -8.71
N GLY A 22 5.37 -1.68 -7.60
CA GLY A 22 5.38 -0.59 -6.65
C GLY A 22 3.97 -0.08 -6.34
N LEU A 23 3.87 1.21 -6.01
CA LEU A 23 2.62 1.82 -5.55
C LEU A 23 1.63 2.02 -6.72
N ILE A 24 0.36 1.70 -6.48
CA ILE A 24 -0.69 1.68 -7.50
C ILE A 24 -1.82 2.59 -7.04
N GLY A 25 -2.18 3.58 -7.86
CA GLY A 25 -3.35 4.43 -7.63
C GLY A 25 -3.22 5.44 -6.48
N GLY A 26 -2.09 5.46 -5.75
CA GLY A 26 -1.82 6.45 -4.71
C GLY A 26 -2.13 5.95 -3.29
N THR A 27 -2.28 6.91 -2.38
CA THR A 27 -2.64 6.67 -0.98
C THR A 27 -4.08 7.09 -0.72
N PHE A 28 -4.82 6.25 -0.01
CA PHE A 28 -6.23 6.39 0.34
C PHE A 28 -6.36 6.76 1.82
N THR A 29 -7.31 7.61 2.17
CA THR A 29 -7.63 7.91 3.58
C THR A 29 -8.34 6.73 4.25
N GLU A 30 -9.15 6.00 3.47
CA GLU A 30 -9.96 4.88 3.95
C GLU A 30 -9.49 3.53 3.40
N ARG A 31 -9.50 2.52 4.28
CA ARG A 31 -9.20 1.12 3.90
C ARG A 31 -10.13 0.62 2.80
N ARG A 32 -11.43 0.93 2.93
CA ARG A 32 -12.45 0.47 1.99
C ARG A 32 -12.17 0.99 0.58
N ALA A 33 -11.78 2.26 0.45
CA ALA A 33 -11.41 2.84 -0.83
C ALA A 33 -10.21 2.12 -1.47
N ALA A 34 -9.16 1.83 -0.70
CA ALA A 34 -8.01 1.06 -1.19
C ALA A 34 -8.40 -0.35 -1.65
N VAL A 35 -9.27 -1.04 -0.90
CA VAL A 35 -9.74 -2.40 -1.23
C VAL A 35 -10.60 -2.40 -2.47
N THR A 36 -11.56 -1.48 -2.55
CA THR A 36 -12.40 -1.28 -3.74
C THR A 36 -11.53 -1.01 -4.96
N PHE A 37 -10.57 -0.08 -4.86
CA PHE A 37 -9.65 0.21 -5.95
C PHE A 37 -8.90 -1.03 -6.42
N ALA A 38 -8.29 -1.78 -5.50
CA ALA A 38 -7.54 -2.99 -5.86
C ALA A 38 -8.43 -4.08 -6.46
N THR A 39 -9.66 -4.24 -5.96
CA THR A 39 -10.61 -5.28 -6.40
C THR A 39 -11.12 -5.05 -7.82
N PHE A 40 -11.33 -3.78 -8.20
CA PHE A 40 -11.86 -3.39 -9.50
C PHE A 40 -10.78 -3.12 -10.57
N GLN A 41 -9.54 -3.53 -10.32
CA GLN A 41 -8.51 -3.51 -11.36
C GLN A 41 -8.88 -4.50 -12.49
N PRO A 42 -8.61 -4.14 -13.76
CA PRO A 42 -9.04 -4.91 -14.93
C PRO A 42 -8.43 -6.32 -14.99
N ASP A 43 -7.30 -6.52 -14.33
CA ASP A 43 -6.59 -7.80 -14.27
C ASP A 43 -7.10 -8.74 -13.16
N HIS A 44 -8.19 -8.38 -12.46
CA HIS A 44 -8.78 -9.14 -11.34
C HIS A 44 -7.73 -9.68 -10.36
N PRO A 45 -6.95 -8.78 -9.73
CA PRO A 45 -5.85 -9.19 -8.87
C PRO A 45 -6.37 -9.83 -7.58
N THR A 46 -5.52 -10.67 -6.99
CA THR A 46 -5.73 -11.12 -5.62
C THR A 46 -5.37 -9.98 -4.67
N VAL A 47 -6.34 -9.53 -3.88
CA VAL A 47 -6.15 -8.44 -2.92
C VAL A 47 -5.78 -9.02 -1.56
N LEU A 48 -4.60 -8.68 -1.07
CA LEU A 48 -4.14 -9.02 0.27
C LEU A 48 -4.19 -7.78 1.14
N LEU A 49 -4.80 -7.91 2.32
CA LEU A 49 -4.76 -6.84 3.31
C LEU A 49 -3.71 -7.17 4.37
N ARG A 50 -2.70 -6.32 4.47
CA ARG A 50 -1.76 -6.35 5.58
C ARG A 50 -2.33 -5.52 6.74
N ALA A 51 -2.85 -6.23 7.75
CA ALA A 51 -3.20 -5.62 9.02
C ALA A 51 -1.90 -5.27 9.77
N GLY A 52 -1.41 -4.05 9.57
CA GLY A 52 -0.29 -3.54 10.36
C GLY A 52 -0.72 -3.35 11.81
N TRP A 53 -0.21 -4.18 12.72
CA TRP A 53 -0.09 -3.78 14.12
C TRP A 53 1.01 -2.71 14.16
N ALA A 54 0.67 -1.49 14.50
CA ALA A 54 1.66 -0.49 14.92
C ALA A 54 1.67 -0.51 16.44
N GLY A 55 2.35 -1.48 17.05
CA GLY A 55 2.81 -1.32 18.43
C GLY A 55 4.20 -0.69 18.48
N PRO A 56 4.64 -0.27 19.68
CA PRO A 56 5.59 0.82 19.84
C PRO A 56 6.88 0.54 19.08
N ALA A 57 7.19 1.46 18.17
CA ALA A 57 8.37 1.43 17.32
C ALA A 57 9.65 1.43 18.16
N GLY A 58 10.19 0.23 18.40
CA GLY A 58 11.53 0.00 18.91
C GLY A 58 12.36 -0.69 17.84
N ALA A 59 13.52 -0.08 17.52
CA ALA A 59 14.59 -0.59 16.65
C ALA A 59 14.39 -0.50 15.13
N LYS A 60 14.95 0.60 14.58
CA LYS A 60 15.43 0.69 13.19
C LYS A 60 16.23 -0.56 12.80
N ALA A 61 15.70 -1.39 11.91
CA ALA A 61 16.52 -2.22 11.04
C ALA A 61 16.56 -1.55 9.65
N ARG A 62 17.79 -1.38 9.17
CA ARG A 62 18.21 -0.50 8.07
C ARG A 62 17.72 -0.95 6.68
N ALA A 63 17.44 0.08 5.89
CA ALA A 63 17.83 0.27 4.48
C ALA A 63 17.25 -0.68 3.42
N ALA A 64 16.24 -0.19 2.69
CA ALA A 64 16.34 -0.03 1.23
C ALA A 64 15.32 1.03 0.76
N ALA A 65 15.82 2.01 -0.01
CA ALA A 65 15.11 3.04 -0.79
C ALA A 65 14.25 4.07 -0.03
N ALA A 66 14.83 5.25 0.22
CA ALA A 66 14.05 6.48 0.40
C ALA A 66 13.47 6.95 -0.95
N PRO A 67 12.68 8.03 -0.97
CA PRO A 67 11.26 8.12 -0.61
C PRO A 67 10.43 8.36 -1.88
N PHE A 68 9.17 7.97 -1.98
CA PHE A 68 8.36 8.42 -3.13
C PHE A 68 8.30 9.96 -3.10
N PRO A 69 8.90 10.67 -4.09
CA PRO A 69 8.78 12.11 -4.16
C PRO A 69 7.38 12.41 -4.70
N SER A 70 6.60 13.13 -3.91
CA SER A 70 5.33 13.68 -4.33
C SER A 70 5.56 14.77 -5.37
N THR A 71 5.64 14.39 -6.65
CA THR A 71 5.44 15.34 -7.75
C THR A 71 3.98 15.78 -7.70
N ARG A 72 3.78 17.04 -7.29
CA ARG A 72 2.49 17.74 -7.36
C ARG A 72 2.01 17.78 -8.82
N PHE A 73 0.76 17.36 -9.03
CA PHE A 73 -0.10 17.81 -10.11
C PHE A 73 -1.41 18.28 -9.50
#